data_AF-A0A6L5EHJ4-F1
#
_entry.id   AF-A0A6L5EHJ4-F1
#
_cell.length_a   1.000
_cell.length_b   1.000
_cell.length_c   1.000
_cell.angle_alpha   90.00
_cell.angle_beta   90.00
_cell.angle_gamma   90.00
#
_symmetry.space_group_name_H-M   'P 1'
#
loop_
_entity.id
_entity.type
_entity.pdbx_description
1 polymer ?
#
loop_
_entity_poly.entity_id
_entity_poly.type
_entity_poly.pdbx_seq_one_letter_code
_entity_poly.pdbx_strand_id
1 'polypeptide(L)'
;MISVKKIDSFPLIWFHTLLDKVLRTCKEFGVNAIVEYFGEEDTISNSIISSTGSLVDGVIVFYESVDDIRIQYLKKNHMPFL
;
A
#
# COMPACT_ATOMS: atom_id res chain seq x y z
N MET A 1 4.60 0.97 4.73
CA MET A 1 3.50 1.70 4.03
C MET A 1 2.44 0.70 3.59
N ILE A 2 1.18 1.10 3.46
CA ILE A 2 0.07 0.28 2.99
C ILE A 2 -0.50 0.97 1.75
N SER A 3 -0.47 0.33 0.59
CA SER A 3 -1.04 0.86 -0.66
C SER A 3 -2.27 0.07 -1.06
N VAL A 4 -3.41 0.73 -1.16
CA VAL A 4 -4.70 0.11 -1.46
C VAL A 4 -5.17 0.58 -2.83
N LYS A 5 -5.39 -0.35 -3.77
CA LYS A 5 -6.00 0.05 -5.05
C LYS A 5 -7.44 0.45 -4.81
N LYS A 6 -7.88 1.61 -5.28
CA LYS A 6 -9.31 1.96 -5.27
C LYS A 6 -10.01 1.11 -6.32
N ILE A 7 -10.99 0.32 -5.90
CA ILE A 7 -11.91 -0.40 -6.75
C ILE A 7 -13.30 0.05 -6.34
N ASP A 8 -14.18 0.30 -7.32
CA ASP A 8 -15.50 0.92 -7.10
C ASP A 8 -16.45 0.11 -6.22
N SER A 9 -16.11 -1.14 -5.87
CA SER A 9 -17.00 -2.06 -5.15
C SER A 9 -16.27 -2.93 -4.13
N PHE A 10 -15.78 -2.33 -3.04
CA PHE A 10 -15.34 -3.13 -1.90
C PHE A 10 -16.50 -3.50 -0.99
N PRO A 11 -16.52 -4.73 -0.40
CA PRO A 11 -17.23 -4.96 0.85
C PRO A 11 -16.48 -4.22 1.96
N LEU A 12 -16.69 -2.90 2.01
CA LEU A 12 -15.92 -1.92 2.81
C LEU A 12 -15.69 -2.38 4.25
N ILE A 13 -16.68 -3.00 4.88
CA ILE A 13 -16.63 -3.41 6.29
C ILE A 13 -15.51 -4.43 6.57
N TRP A 14 -15.35 -5.45 5.73
CA TRP A 14 -14.33 -6.48 5.95
C TRP A 14 -12.93 -5.94 5.73
N PHE A 15 -12.77 -5.12 4.70
CA PHE A 15 -11.49 -4.46 4.44
C PHE A 15 -11.11 -3.49 5.55
N HIS A 16 -12.04 -2.67 6.05
CA HIS A 16 -11.78 -1.78 7.18
C HIS A 16 -11.39 -2.56 8.44
N THR A 17 -12.07 -3.67 8.73
CA THR A 17 -11.74 -4.53 9.86
C THR A 17 -10.32 -5.10 9.75
N LEU A 18 -9.93 -5.54 8.55
CA LEU A 18 -8.57 -6.02 8.28
C LEU A 18 -7.54 -4.90 8.42
N LEU A 19 -7.80 -3.74 7.81
CA LEU A 19 -6.92 -2.58 7.85
C LEU A 19 -6.68 -2.13 9.29
N ASP A 20 -7.72 -2.04 10.11
CA ASP A 20 -7.62 -1.70 11.54
C ASP A 20 -6.76 -2.71 12.31
N LYS A 21 -6.89 -4.00 12.01
CA LYS A 21 -6.05 -5.05 12.61
C LYS A 21 -4.58 -4.85 12.24
N VAL A 22 -4.29 -4.63 10.96
CA VAL A 22 -2.91 -4.38 10.48
C VAL A 22 -2.32 -3.14 11.14
N LEU A 23 -3.06 -2.02 11.18
CA LEU A 23 -2.60 -0.78 11.80
C LEU A 23 -2.32 -0.94 13.30
N ARG A 24 -3.18 -1.66 14.03
CA ARG A 24 -2.95 -1.98 15.45
C ARG A 24 -1.70 -2.83 15.64
N THR A 25 -1.53 -3.87 14.83
CA THR A 25 -0.33 -4.71 14.88
C THR A 25 0.93 -3.90 14.58
N CYS A 26 0.94 -3.08 13.52
CA CYS A 26 2.08 -2.18 13.25
C CYS A 26 2.44 -1.33 14.48
N LYS A 27 1.42 -0.72 15.11
CA LYS A 27 1.61 0.08 16.33
C LYS A 27 2.17 -0.74 17.50
N GLU A 28 1.69 -1.95 17.73
CA GLU A 28 2.18 -2.86 18.78
C GLU A 28 3.66 -3.20 18.60
N PHE A 29 4.12 -3.32 17.36
CA PHE A 29 5.53 -3.56 17.03
C PHE A 29 6.37 -2.29 16.85
N GLY A 30 5.81 -1.10 17.17
CA GLY A 30 6.53 0.18 17.04
C GLY A 30 6.77 0.63 15.60
N VAL A 31 6.06 0.07 14.63
CA VAL A 31 6.15 0.41 13.21
C VAL A 31 5.10 1.46 12.87
N ASN A 32 5.54 2.57 12.29
CA ASN A 32 4.62 3.57 11.75
C ASN A 32 4.10 3.12 10.38
N ALA A 33 2.78 3.05 10.25
CA ALA A 33 2.11 2.73 9.00
C ALA A 33 1.47 3.98 8.40
N ILE A 34 1.69 4.19 7.10
CA ILE A 34 1.03 5.21 6.28
C ILE A 34 0.15 4.47 5.29
N VAL A 35 -1.10 4.89 5.15
CA VAL A 35 -2.06 4.31 4.20
C VAL A 35 -2.22 5.25 3.01
N GLU A 36 -2.07 4.68 1.81
CA GLU A 36 -2.30 5.34 0.54
C GLU A 36 -3.43 4.63 -0.20
N TYR A 37 -4.31 5.40 -0.84
CA TYR A 37 -5.32 4.88 -1.76
C TYR A 37 -4.96 5.26 -3.19
N PHE A 38 -4.53 4.27 -3.97
CA PHE A 38 -4.05 4.40 -5.34
C PHE A 38 -5.20 4.15 -6.34
N GLY A 39 -5.67 5.19 -7.01
CA GLY A 39 -6.72 5.15 -8.03
C GLY A 39 -6.22 4.68 -9.39
N GLU A 40 -7.15 4.46 -10.33
CA GLU A 40 -6.83 4.05 -11.70
C GLU A 40 -6.11 5.14 -12.52
N GLU A 41 -6.40 6.40 -12.22
CA GLU A 41 -5.81 7.58 -12.86
C GLU A 41 -4.46 7.98 -12.21
N ASP A 42 -4.10 7.34 -11.08
CA ASP A 42 -2.90 7.69 -10.35
C ASP A 42 -1.66 7.15 -11.07
N THR A 43 -0.63 8.00 -11.15
CA THR A 43 0.69 7.60 -11.65
C THR A 43 1.62 7.33 -10.47
N ILE A 44 2.59 6.43 -10.66
CA ILE A 44 3.60 6.15 -9.62
C ILE A 44 4.34 7.42 -9.18
N SER A 45 4.59 8.37 -10.08
CA SER A 45 5.22 9.66 -9.74
C SER A 45 4.43 10.50 -8.75
N ASN A 46 3.11 10.33 -8.68
CA ASN A 46 2.25 11.01 -7.73
C ASN A 46 1.98 10.16 -6.47
N SER A 47 2.45 8.91 -6.46
CA SER A 47 2.31 8.01 -5.31
C SER A 47 3.25 8.38 -4.18
N ILE A 48 2.76 8.20 -2.95
CA ILE A 48 3.56 8.21 -1.73
C ILE A 48 4.69 7.16 -1.83
N ILE A 49 4.46 6.02 -2.50
CA ILE A 49 5.49 4.99 -2.73
C ILE A 49 6.74 5.57 -3.40
N SER A 50 6.58 6.48 -4.36
CA SER A 50 7.71 7.05 -5.09
C SER A 50 8.36 8.21 -4.35
N SER A 51 7.57 9.05 -3.68
CA SER A 51 8.07 10.22 -2.94
C SER A 51 8.72 9.88 -1.60
N THR A 52 8.34 8.75 -0.99
CA THR A 52 8.90 8.27 0.28
C THR A 52 9.83 7.06 0.13
N GLY A 53 10.34 6.79 -1.08
CA GLY A 53 11.16 5.60 -1.37
C GLY A 53 12.42 5.43 -0.49
N SER A 54 12.86 6.47 0.23
CA SER A 54 13.95 6.40 1.22
C SER A 54 13.51 6.36 2.69
N LEU A 55 12.21 6.45 2.98
CA LEU A 55 11.63 6.58 4.33
C LEU A 55 10.74 5.39 4.71
N VAL A 56 10.54 4.44 3.80
CA VAL A 56 9.65 3.30 3.98
C VAL A 56 10.44 2.01 3.91
N ASP A 57 10.44 1.24 4.99
CA ASP A 57 11.18 -0.04 5.07
C ASP A 57 10.49 -1.20 4.32
N GLY A 58 9.20 -1.05 4.01
CA GLY A 58 8.44 -2.04 3.25
C GLY A 58 7.00 -1.61 2.95
N VAL A 59 6.37 -2.29 1.99
CA VAL A 59 5.03 -1.95 1.50
C VAL A 59 4.08 -3.15 1.57
N ILE A 60 2.88 -2.95 2.10
CA ILE A 60 1.78 -3.92 1.99
C ILE A 60 0.88 -3.45 0.85
N VAL A 61 0.69 -4.27 -0.18
CA VAL A 61 -0.11 -3.94 -1.35
C VAL A 61 -1.43 -4.70 -1.29
N PHE A 62 -2.53 -3.95 -1.15
CA PHE A 62 -3.87 -4.51 -1.25
C PHE A 62 -4.43 -4.34 -2.66
N TYR A 63 -5.16 -5.38 -3.08
CA TYR A 63 -5.87 -5.44 -4.35
C TYR A 63 -4.95 -5.22 -5.56
N GLU A 64 -3.89 -6.02 -5.65
CA GLU A 64 -3.04 -6.12 -6.83
C GLU A 64 -3.88 -6.44 -8.07
N SER A 65 -3.59 -5.76 -9.18
CA SER A 65 -4.11 -6.12 -10.50
C SER A 65 -3.05 -6.82 -11.35
N VAL A 66 -3.49 -7.49 -12.42
CA VAL A 66 -2.57 -7.90 -13.49
C VAL A 66 -1.80 -6.66 -13.97
N ASP A 67 -0.48 -6.77 -14.07
CA ASP A 67 0.45 -5.69 -14.41
C ASP A 67 0.40 -4.45 -13.49
N ASP A 68 0.23 -4.65 -12.17
CA ASP A 68 0.21 -3.56 -11.20
C ASP A 68 1.52 -2.75 -11.19
N ILE A 69 1.43 -1.48 -11.58
CA ILE A 69 2.55 -0.55 -11.65
C ILE A 69 3.23 -0.32 -10.30
N ARG A 70 2.52 -0.51 -9.18
CA ARG A 70 3.09 -0.42 -7.82
C ARG A 70 4.04 -1.58 -7.59
N ILE A 71 3.64 -2.80 -7.95
CA ILE A 71 4.46 -4.01 -7.81
C ILE A 71 5.69 -3.93 -8.71
N GLN A 72 5.52 -3.47 -9.96
CA GLN A 72 6.65 -3.26 -10.87
C GLN A 72 7.66 -2.25 -10.29
N TYR A 73 7.18 -1.15 -9.72
CA TYR A 73 8.02 -0.16 -9.06
C TYR A 73 8.76 -0.75 -7.84
N LEU A 74 8.07 -1.49 -6.98
CA LEU A 74 8.66 -2.08 -5.77
C LEU A 74 9.76 -3.09 -6.13
N LYS A 75 9.52 -3.94 -7.14
CA LYS A 75 10.52 -4.88 -7.68
C LYS A 75 11.74 -4.14 -8.24
N LYS A 76 11.52 -3.10 -9.06
CA LYS A 76 12.61 -2.31 -9.64
C LYS A 76 13.51 -1.67 -8.57
N ASN A 77 12.92 -1.24 -7.46
CA ASN A 77 13.64 -0.55 -6.38
C ASN A 77 14.10 -1.50 -5.26
N HIS A 78 13.94 -2.82 -5.41
CA HIS A 78 14.30 -3.82 -4.39
C HIS A 78 13.66 -3.55 -3.02
N MET A 79 12.46 -2.95 -3.01
CA MET A 79 11.73 -2.71 -1.78
C MET A 79 11.03 -3.98 -1.31
N PRO A 80 11.12 -4.36 -0.02
CA PRO A 80 10.31 -5.45 0.54
C PRO A 80 8.82 -5.14 0.42
N PHE A 81 8.04 -6.09 -0.07
CA PHE A 81 6.58 -5.95 -0.09
C PHE A 81 5.85 -7.27 0.15
N LEU A 82 4.60 -7.14 0.61
CA LEU A 82 3.62 -8.21 0.78
C LEU A 82 2.34 -7.87 0.03
#